data_AF-A0A1E8BVA0-F1
#
_entry.id   AF-A0A1E8BVA0-F1
#
_cell.length_a   1.000
_cell.length_b   1.000
_cell.length_c   1.000
_cell.angle_alpha   90.00
_cell.angle_beta   90.00
_cell.angle_gamma   90.00
#
_symmetry.space_group_name_H-M   'P 1'
#
loop_
_entity.id
_entity.type
_entity.pdbx_description
1 polymer ?
#
loop_
_entity_poly.entity_id
_entity_poly.type
_entity_poly.pdbx_seq_one_letter_code
_entity_poly.pdbx_strand_id
1 'polypeptide(L)'
;MIFLDNYSKKNTYINITPEGYSLVDANSINDIENGEGGFSEDGELLGLYIDDGKLYFQYNDKRYETKPDEINCTNEILDDGKCNFRMKIKEVPVCNIIYKPYISPFILTFGDDEDEFDFLLYLSNLMADENSIKNFIKGINNLKQYYSNI
;
A
#
# COMPACT_ATOMS: atom_id res chain seq x y z
N MET A 1 -15.09 -6.63 6.28
CA MET A 1 -14.41 -7.12 5.06
C MET A 1 -13.75 -5.90 4.45
N ILE A 2 -12.48 -6.01 4.06
CA ILE A 2 -11.69 -4.88 3.57
C ILE A 2 -11.17 -5.24 2.20
N PHE A 3 -11.36 -4.37 1.21
CA PHE A 3 -10.81 -4.54 -0.13
C PHE A 3 -9.71 -3.52 -0.37
N LEU A 4 -8.53 -4.00 -0.70
CA LEU A 4 -7.43 -3.15 -1.16
C LEU A 4 -7.26 -3.29 -2.67
N ASP A 5 -7.08 -2.19 -3.38
CA ASP A 5 -6.60 -2.29 -4.76
C ASP A 5 -5.27 -3.05 -4.76
N ASN A 6 -5.12 -3.97 -5.71
CA ASN A 6 -3.94 -4.81 -5.78
C ASN A 6 -2.95 -4.23 -6.78
N TYR A 7 -2.06 -3.39 -6.27
CA TYR A 7 -1.01 -2.77 -7.07
C TYR A 7 -0.18 -3.81 -7.85
N SER A 8 0.14 -4.93 -7.19
CA SER A 8 0.95 -6.00 -7.78
C SER A 8 0.24 -6.78 -8.89
N LYS A 9 -1.09 -6.66 -9.03
CA LYS A 9 -1.86 -7.38 -10.06
C LYS A 9 -3.15 -6.65 -10.45
N LYS A 10 -3.11 -6.05 -11.64
CA LYS A 10 -4.25 -5.36 -12.27
C LYS A 10 -5.53 -6.21 -12.30
N ASN A 11 -6.67 -5.53 -12.22
CA ASN A 11 -8.02 -6.11 -12.23
C ASN A 11 -8.30 -7.10 -11.09
N THR A 12 -7.56 -7.01 -9.98
CA THR A 12 -7.81 -7.82 -8.79
C THR A 12 -7.80 -6.95 -7.54
N TYR A 13 -8.50 -7.40 -6.50
CA TYR A 13 -8.44 -6.81 -5.16
C TYR A 13 -7.88 -7.81 -4.16
N ILE A 14 -7.30 -7.28 -3.08
CA ILE A 14 -6.92 -8.05 -1.91
C ILE A 14 -8.07 -7.95 -0.90
N ASN A 15 -8.78 -9.06 -0.71
CA ASN A 15 -9.83 -9.17 0.30
C ASN A 15 -9.21 -9.59 1.63
N ILE A 16 -9.33 -8.74 2.66
CA ILE A 16 -8.87 -9.01 4.02
C ILE A 16 -10.08 -9.34 4.90
N THR A 17 -9.96 -10.47 5.59
CA THR A 17 -10.94 -11.07 6.48
C THR A 17 -10.27 -11.44 7.82
N PRO A 18 -11.03 -11.72 8.89
CA PRO A 18 -10.46 -12.25 10.13
C PRO A 18 -9.65 -13.53 9.95
N GLU A 19 -9.96 -14.34 8.93
CA GLU A 19 -9.30 -15.62 8.63
C GLU A 19 -8.01 -15.46 7.82
N GLY A 20 -7.72 -14.27 7.30
CA GLY A 20 -6.57 -13.99 6.46
C GLY A 20 -6.95 -13.17 5.23
N TYR A 21 -6.21 -13.37 4.13
CA TYR A 21 -6.46 -12.66 2.88
C TYR A 21 -6.66 -13.59 1.70
N SER A 22 -7.33 -13.08 0.67
CA SER A 22 -7.51 -13.77 -0.62
C SER A 22 -7.51 -12.76 -1.76
N LEU A 23 -7.11 -13.18 -2.96
CA LEU A 23 -7.25 -12.38 -4.16
C LEU A 23 -8.61 -12.64 -4.80
N VAL A 24 -9.30 -11.56 -5.19
CA VAL A 24 -10.60 -11.62 -5.86
C VAL A 24 -10.57 -10.80 -7.15
N ASP A 25 -11.32 -11.22 -8.17
CA ASP A 25 -11.44 -10.46 -9.41
C ASP A 25 -12.20 -9.16 -9.19
N ALA A 26 -11.79 -8.07 -9.87
CA ALA A 26 -12.46 -6.77 -9.75
C ALA A 26 -13.96 -6.81 -10.10
N ASN A 27 -14.35 -7.68 -11.04
CA ASN A 27 -15.76 -7.85 -11.43
C ASN A 27 -16.60 -8.59 -10.38
N SER A 28 -15.97 -9.17 -9.36
CA SER A 28 -16.64 -9.97 -8.33
C SER A 28 -17.00 -9.19 -7.07
N ILE A 29 -16.56 -7.93 -6.97
CA ILE A 29 -16.88 -7.07 -5.84
C ILE A 29 -17.91 -6.02 -6.24
N ASN A 30 -18.89 -5.78 -5.36
CA ASN A 30 -19.79 -4.63 -5.42
C ASN A 30 -19.44 -3.58 -4.36
N ASP A 31 -18.37 -3.82 -3.60
CA ASP A 31 -17.97 -3.02 -2.46
C ASP A 31 -16.97 -1.93 -2.86
N ILE A 32 -16.86 -0.93 -1.98
CA ILE A 32 -15.99 0.21 -2.17
C ILE A 32 -14.60 -0.13 -1.64
N GLU A 33 -13.59 0.19 -2.44
CA GLU A 33 -12.20 0.08 -2.05
C GLU A 33 -11.91 0.84 -0.74
N ASN A 34 -11.18 0.18 0.16
CA ASN A 34 -10.79 0.70 1.46
C ASN A 34 -9.41 1.35 1.44
N GLY A 35 -8.58 1.04 0.43
CA GLY A 35 -7.21 1.50 0.34
C GLY A 35 -6.38 0.71 -0.65
N GLU A 36 -5.08 0.82 -0.49
CA GLU A 36 -4.07 0.38 -1.46
C GLU A 36 -3.25 -0.74 -0.84
N GLY A 37 -2.96 -1.79 -1.61
CA GLY A 37 -2.21 -2.93 -1.14
C GLY A 37 -1.44 -3.64 -2.25
N GLY A 38 -0.62 -4.60 -1.84
CA GLY A 38 0.23 -5.33 -2.77
C GLY A 38 1.18 -6.26 -2.02
N PHE A 39 2.10 -6.85 -2.77
CA PHE A 39 3.03 -7.86 -2.29
C PHE A 39 4.47 -7.42 -2.50
N SER A 40 5.32 -7.70 -1.51
CA SER A 40 6.78 -7.65 -1.69
C SER A 40 7.24 -8.75 -2.67
N GLU A 41 8.50 -8.66 -3.13
CA GLU A 41 9.10 -9.71 -3.98
C GLU A 41 9.06 -11.10 -3.33
N ASP A 42 9.15 -11.16 -2.01
CA ASP A 42 9.10 -12.39 -1.22
C ASP A 42 7.65 -12.85 -0.90
N GLY A 43 6.64 -12.15 -1.43
CA GLY A 43 5.23 -12.50 -1.28
C GLY A 43 4.60 -12.04 0.03
N GLU A 44 5.21 -11.09 0.74
CA GLU A 44 4.62 -10.53 1.94
C GLU A 44 3.55 -9.51 1.58
N LEU A 45 2.39 -9.57 2.23
CA LEU A 45 1.30 -8.62 2.01
C LEU A 45 1.58 -7.32 2.76
N LEU A 46 1.49 -6.17 2.07
CA LEU A 46 1.49 -4.85 2.69
C LEU A 46 0.33 -4.00 2.16
N GLY A 47 -0.07 -2.99 2.93
CA GLY A 47 -1.05 -2.02 2.46
C GLY A 47 -1.40 -0.95 3.48
N LEU A 48 -2.09 0.08 3.00
CA LEU A 48 -2.61 1.18 3.81
C LEU A 48 -4.10 1.33 3.51
N TYR A 49 -4.94 1.36 4.55
CA TYR A 49 -6.38 1.37 4.34
C TYR A 49 -7.18 2.07 5.44
N ILE A 50 -8.42 2.41 5.10
CA ILE A 50 -9.41 3.02 6.00
C ILE A 50 -10.54 2.05 6.29
N ASP A 51 -10.70 1.73 7.57
CA ASP A 51 -11.80 0.96 8.11
C ASP A 51 -12.44 1.71 9.27
N ASP A 52 -13.77 1.84 9.24
CA ASP A 52 -14.55 2.58 10.25
C ASP A 52 -13.95 3.96 10.64
N GLY A 53 -13.49 4.72 9.63
CA GLY A 53 -12.89 6.05 9.82
C GLY A 53 -11.48 6.06 10.43
N LYS A 54 -10.87 4.89 10.65
CA LYS A 54 -9.52 4.73 11.21
C LYS A 54 -8.53 4.27 10.15
N LEU A 55 -7.29 4.73 10.28
CA LEU A 55 -6.18 4.37 9.41
C LEU A 55 -5.48 3.12 9.94
N TYR A 56 -5.24 2.17 9.03
CA TYR A 56 -4.56 0.93 9.32
C TYR A 56 -3.43 0.68 8.32
N PHE A 57 -2.30 0.21 8.83
CA PHE A 57 -1.25 -0.40 8.03
C PHE A 57 -1.35 -1.93 8.14
N GLN A 58 -1.38 -2.61 7.00
CA GLN A 58 -1.37 -4.06 6.89
C GLN A 58 0.06 -4.56 6.70
N TYR A 59 0.44 -5.61 7.42
CA TYR A 59 1.63 -6.40 7.14
C TYR A 59 1.36 -7.88 7.43
N ASN A 60 1.30 -8.69 6.38
CA ASN A 60 0.90 -10.11 6.41
C ASN A 60 -0.45 -10.32 7.11
N ASP A 61 -0.46 -10.97 8.27
CA ASP A 61 -1.64 -11.22 9.11
C ASP A 61 -1.88 -10.13 10.17
N LYS A 62 -0.96 -9.16 10.28
CA LYS A 62 -1.00 -8.11 11.28
C LYS A 62 -1.58 -6.82 10.71
N ARG A 63 -2.46 -6.21 11.50
CA ARG A 63 -3.01 -4.87 11.26
C ARG A 63 -2.58 -3.93 12.37
N TYR A 64 -2.15 -2.74 11.99
CA TYR A 64 -1.67 -1.72 12.92
C TYR A 64 -2.55 -0.47 12.79
N GLU A 65 -3.37 -0.20 13.80
CA GLU A 65 -4.10 1.07 13.90
C GLU A 65 -3.11 2.21 14.14
N THR A 66 -3.19 3.27 13.34
CA THR A 66 -2.24 4.38 13.37
C THR A 66 -2.90 5.70 12.99
N LYS A 67 -2.12 6.79 13.04
CA LYS A 67 -2.48 8.12 12.54
C LYS A 67 -1.42 8.63 11.56
N PRO A 68 -1.75 9.63 10.73
CA PRO A 68 -0.79 10.22 9.80
C PRO A 68 0.52 10.68 10.44
N ASP A 69 0.45 11.29 11.62
CA ASP A 69 1.61 11.82 12.37
C ASP A 69 2.40 10.74 13.13
N GLU A 70 1.89 9.51 13.17
CA GLU A 70 2.50 8.38 13.86
C GLU A 70 3.30 7.47 12.90
N ILE A 71 3.15 7.65 11.58
CA ILE A 71 3.81 6.85 10.54
C ILE A 71 5.18 7.45 10.22
N ASN A 72 6.20 6.60 10.19
CA ASN A 72 7.50 6.91 9.62
C ASN A 72 7.85 5.81 8.61
N CYS A 73 7.74 6.14 7.33
CA CYS A 73 8.07 5.28 6.20
C CYS A 73 9.36 5.75 5.55
N THR A 74 10.29 4.83 5.30
CA THR A 74 11.49 5.10 4.51
C THR A 74 11.70 4.01 3.49
N ASN A 75 12.17 4.38 2.30
CA ASN A 75 12.66 3.43 1.29
C ASN A 75 14.02 3.94 0.80
N GLU A 76 15.10 3.41 1.38
CA GLU A 76 16.45 3.92 1.13
C GLU A 76 17.23 2.97 0.21
N ILE A 77 17.91 3.54 -0.79
CA ILE A 77 18.84 2.80 -1.63
C ILE A 77 20.09 2.45 -0.81
N LEU A 78 20.49 1.18 -0.85
CA LEU A 78 21.68 0.63 -0.23
C LEU A 78 22.87 0.60 -1.20
N ASP A 79 24.08 0.46 -0.68
CA ASP A 79 25.33 0.48 -1.46
C ASP A 79 25.41 -0.62 -2.55
N ASP A 80 24.66 -1.72 -2.40
CA ASP A 80 24.59 -2.82 -3.37
C ASP A 80 23.48 -2.66 -4.43
N GLY A 81 22.81 -1.50 -4.44
CA GLY A 81 21.71 -1.18 -5.36
C GLY A 81 20.36 -1.78 -4.97
N LYS A 82 20.26 -2.42 -3.79
CA LYS A 82 18.98 -2.81 -3.20
C LYS A 82 18.30 -1.63 -2.53
N CYS A 83 17.03 -1.80 -2.20
CA CYS A 83 16.26 -0.85 -1.41
C CYS A 83 15.92 -1.45 -0.04
N ASN A 84 15.80 -0.58 0.96
CA ASN A 84 15.40 -0.93 2.31
C ASN A 84 14.12 -0.19 2.68
N PHE A 85 12.99 -0.89 2.55
CA PHE A 85 11.68 -0.41 2.97
C PHE A 85 11.52 -0.64 4.48
N ARG A 86 11.32 0.43 5.24
CA ARG A 86 11.11 0.38 6.69
C ARG A 86 9.88 1.15 7.09
N MET A 87 9.12 0.54 7.99
CA MET A 87 7.95 1.15 8.61
C MET A 87 8.12 1.19 10.12
N LYS A 88 7.87 2.36 10.70
CA LYS A 88 7.63 2.51 12.12
C LYS A 88 6.27 3.15 12.36
N ILE A 89 5.65 2.72 13.44
CA ILE A 89 4.44 3.34 13.98
C ILE A 89 4.75 3.73 15.41
N LYS A 90 4.61 5.01 15.76
CA LYS A 90 4.97 5.55 17.09
C LYS A 90 6.41 5.18 17.49
N GLU A 91 7.35 5.31 16.55
CA GLU A 91 8.76 4.90 16.68
C GLU A 91 9.01 3.40 16.93
N VAL A 92 7.97 2.57 16.93
CA VAL A 92 8.10 1.11 17.03
C VAL A 92 8.27 0.53 15.63
N PRO A 93 9.36 -0.20 15.34
CA PRO A 93 9.53 -0.89 14.06
C PRO A 93 8.44 -1.94 13.85
N VAL A 94 7.76 -1.89 12.70
CA VAL A 94 6.70 -2.85 12.34
C VAL A 94 6.99 -3.61 11.05
N CYS A 95 7.83 -3.06 10.16
CA CYS A 95 8.26 -3.69 8.90
C CYS A 95 9.69 -3.27 8.53
N ASN A 96 10.46 -4.20 7.97
CA ASN A 96 11.82 -3.97 7.45
C ASN A 96 12.10 -5.00 6.35
N ILE A 97 12.05 -4.57 5.08
CA ILE A 97 12.19 -5.41 3.90
C ILE A 97 13.35 -4.89 3.06
N ILE A 98 14.33 -5.75 2.82
CA ILE A 98 15.43 -5.48 1.89
C ILE A 98 15.12 -6.22 0.59
N TYR A 99 14.96 -5.48 -0.51
CA TYR A 99 14.52 -6.03 -1.78
C TYR A 99 15.30 -5.42 -2.94
N LYS A 100 15.22 -6.04 -4.12
CA LYS A 100 15.79 -5.46 -5.33
C LYS A 100 14.69 -4.66 -6.02
N PRO A 101 14.83 -3.34 -6.22
CA PRO A 101 13.80 -2.59 -6.94
C PRO A 101 13.64 -3.15 -8.35
N TYR A 102 12.40 -3.28 -8.80
CA TYR A 102 12.13 -3.65 -10.18
C TYR A 102 12.43 -2.44 -11.07
N ILE A 103 13.42 -2.59 -11.95
CA ILE A 103 13.76 -1.56 -12.94
C ILE A 103 13.26 -2.06 -14.29
N SER A 104 12.17 -1.46 -14.78
CA SER A 104 11.70 -1.74 -16.13
C SER A 104 12.78 -1.37 -17.15
N PRO A 105 13.16 -2.25 -18.09
CA PRO A 105 14.06 -1.87 -19.18
C PRO A 105 13.47 -0.75 -20.07
N PHE A 106 12.16 -0.52 -20.00
CA PHE A 106 11.49 0.59 -20.67
C PHE A 106 11.73 1.94 -19.98
N ILE A 107 11.87 1.99 -18.64
CA ILE A 107 12.23 3.23 -17.90
C ILE A 107 13.56 3.78 -18.42
N LEU A 108 14.56 2.91 -18.63
CA LEU A 108 15.86 3.28 -19.18
C LEU A 108 15.80 3.86 -20.61
N THR A 109 14.71 3.62 -21.33
CA THR A 109 14.55 3.99 -22.74
C THR A 109 13.57 5.16 -22.94
N PHE A 110 12.54 5.27 -22.09
CA PHE A 110 11.41 6.18 -22.28
C PHE A 110 11.14 7.12 -21.09
N GLY A 111 11.82 6.94 -19.95
CA GLY A 111 11.70 7.83 -18.79
C GLY A 111 10.38 7.68 -18.03
N ASP A 112 9.79 6.48 -18.01
CA ASP A 112 8.59 6.18 -17.22
C ASP A 112 8.85 6.32 -15.70
N ASP A 113 7.80 6.59 -14.92
CA ASP A 113 7.87 6.74 -13.46
C ASP A 113 8.32 5.41 -12.81
N GLU A 114 9.45 5.43 -12.09
CA GLU A 114 10.03 4.25 -11.43
C GLU A 114 9.05 3.56 -10.48
N ASP A 115 8.14 4.33 -9.88
CA ASP A 115 7.11 3.84 -8.98
C ASP A 115 6.13 2.90 -9.66
N GLU A 116 5.84 3.06 -10.97
CA GLU A 116 4.76 2.34 -11.69
C GLU A 116 4.95 0.81 -11.67
N PHE A 117 6.17 0.36 -11.34
CA PHE A 117 6.51 -1.06 -11.32
C PHE A 117 7.13 -1.53 -9.99
N ASP A 118 7.30 -0.64 -9.02
CA ASP A 118 7.83 -0.96 -7.69
C ASP A 118 6.79 -0.63 -6.61
N PHE A 119 6.08 -1.67 -6.16
CA PHE A 119 5.05 -1.53 -5.14
C PHE A 119 5.56 -0.95 -3.82
N LEU A 120 6.76 -1.32 -3.37
CA LEU A 120 7.29 -0.83 -2.09
C LEU A 120 7.71 0.63 -2.21
N LEU A 121 8.20 1.05 -3.37
CA LEU A 121 8.45 2.46 -3.68
C LEU A 121 7.13 3.25 -3.73
N TYR A 122 6.15 2.79 -4.48
CA TYR A 122 4.80 3.38 -4.53
C TYR A 122 4.19 3.55 -3.13
N LEU A 123 4.18 2.47 -2.35
CA LEU A 123 3.63 2.45 -1.00
C LEU A 123 4.40 3.41 -0.08
N SER A 124 5.73 3.53 -0.25
CA SER A 124 6.53 4.49 0.50
C SER A 124 6.22 5.94 0.13
N ASN A 125 5.94 6.23 -1.14
CA ASN A 125 5.58 7.58 -1.60
C ASN A 125 4.17 7.98 -1.14
N LEU A 126 3.24 7.02 -1.08
CA LEU A 126 1.92 7.21 -0.46
C LEU A 126 2.03 7.63 1.02
N MET A 127 3.05 7.13 1.71
CA MET A 127 3.34 7.38 3.13
C MET A 127 4.54 8.31 3.36
N ALA A 128 4.94 9.10 2.37
CA ALA A 128 6.16 9.91 2.44
C ALA A 128 6.13 10.94 3.58
N ASP A 129 4.96 11.52 3.84
CA ASP A 129 4.74 12.45 4.93
C ASP A 129 3.26 12.51 5.36
N GLU A 130 3.00 13.23 6.45
CA GLU A 130 1.68 13.41 7.04
C GLU A 130 0.64 13.96 6.03
N ASN A 131 1.05 14.86 5.12
CA ASN A 131 0.16 15.43 4.12
C ASN A 131 -0.18 14.43 3.02
N SER A 132 0.79 13.64 2.56
CA SER A 132 0.54 12.54 1.60
C SER A 132 -0.50 11.57 2.15
N ILE A 133 -0.36 11.17 3.42
CA ILE A 133 -1.31 10.27 4.09
C ILE A 133 -2.69 10.93 4.25
N LYS A 134 -2.75 12.21 4.61
CA LYS A 134 -4.03 12.96 4.68
C LYS A 134 -4.71 13.05 3.31
N ASN A 135 -3.95 13.24 2.24
CA ASN A 135 -4.48 13.26 0.88
C ASN A 135 -5.04 11.90 0.47
N PHE A 136 -4.34 10.81 0.81
CA PHE A 136 -4.83 9.45 0.63
C PHE A 136 -6.16 9.23 1.37
N ILE A 137 -6.23 9.56 2.67
CA ILE A 137 -7.47 9.44 3.48
C ILE A 137 -8.62 10.21 2.82
N LYS A 138 -8.35 11.44 2.36
CA LYS A 138 -9.35 12.26 1.66
C LYS A 138 -9.80 11.62 0.35
N GLY A 139 -8.88 11.04 -0.42
CA GLY A 139 -9.18 10.30 -1.65
C GLY A 139 -10.15 9.14 -1.40
N ILE A 140 -9.82 8.26 -0.46
CA ILE A 140 -10.67 7.12 -0.09
C ILE A 140 -12.04 7.57 0.41
N ASN A 141 -12.11 8.61 1.24
CA ASN A 141 -13.39 9.13 1.72
C ASN A 141 -14.26 9.74 0.60
N ASN A 142 -13.63 10.43 -0.35
CA ASN A 142 -14.35 10.97 -1.52
C ASN A 142 -14.89 9.86 -2.40
N LEU A 143 -14.13 8.77 -2.61
CA LEU A 143 -14.60 7.58 -3.32
C LEU A 143 -15.81 6.97 -2.62
N LYS A 144 -15.73 6.76 -1.30
CA LYS A 144 -16.86 6.25 -0.51
C LYS A 144 -18.10 7.13 -0.61
N GLN A 145 -17.93 8.45 -0.58
CA GLN A 145 -19.02 9.40 -0.74
C GLN A 145 -19.64 9.33 -2.15
N TYR A 146 -18.82 9.22 -3.20
CA TYR A 146 -19.31 9.11 -4.57
C TYR A 146 -20.24 7.89 -4.73
N TYR A 147 -19.79 6.72 -4.29
CA TYR A 147 -20.58 5.48 -4.37
C TYR A 147 -21.76 5.42 -3.40
N SER A 148 -21.76 6.20 -2.31
CA SER A 148 -22.93 6.31 -1.42
C SER A 148 -24.07 7.17 -1.98
N ASN A 149 -23.79 7.98 -3.02
CA ASN A 149 -24.74 8.90 -3.64
C ASN A 149 -25.31 8.38 -4.98
N ILE A 150 -24.94 7.16 -5.39
CA ILE A 150 -25.42 6.46 -6.59
C ILE A 150 -26.34 5.33 -6.14
#